data_AF-A0AA48R9Q9-F1
#
_entry.id   AF-A0AA48R9Q9-F1
#
_cell.length_a   1.000
_cell.length_b   1.000
_cell.length_c   1.000
_cell.angle_alpha   90.00
_cell.angle_beta   90.00
_cell.angle_gamma   90.00
#
_symmetry.space_group_name_H-M   'P 1'
#
loop_
_entity.id
_entity.type
_entity.pdbx_description
1 polymer ?
#
loop_
_entity_poly.entity_id
_entity_poly.type
_entity_poly.pdbx_seq_one_letter_code
_entity_poly.pdbx_strand_id
1 'polypeptide(L)'
;MDYARLVRLPEGAQTLVIGNPLVADVNMVKGNQLFVITGKSFGTTNLIVLDRAGQQVGESIVTVVPASDKVLVQRGSHRESLSCNPKCVATVDPSDDVAYSQKVIGAVTMHEGAMKAK
;
A
#
# COMPACT_ATOMS: atom_id res chain seq x y z
N MET A 1 -5.07 -5.01 0.29
CA MET A 1 -5.45 -3.75 -0.40
C MET A 1 -4.33 -2.75 -0.18
N ASP A 2 -3.73 -2.26 -1.26
CA ASP A 2 -2.64 -1.28 -1.18
C ASP A 2 -3.23 0.12 -1.13
N TYR A 3 -2.94 0.85 -0.06
CA TYR A 3 -3.38 2.22 0.10
C TYR A 3 -2.29 3.16 -0.42
N ALA A 4 -2.70 4.11 -1.25
CA ALA A 4 -1.83 5.16 -1.75
C ALA A 4 -2.27 6.53 -1.22
N ARG A 5 -1.32 7.38 -0.87
CA ARG A 5 -1.59 8.78 -0.51
C ARG A 5 -0.77 9.73 -1.40
N LEU A 6 -1.43 10.79 -1.87
CA LEU A 6 -0.75 11.92 -2.49
C LEU A 6 -0.21 12.83 -1.40
N VAL A 7 1.06 13.21 -1.55
CA VAL A 7 1.73 14.18 -0.68
C VAL A 7 2.37 15.26 -1.55
N ARG A 8 2.44 16.50 -1.05
CA ARG A 8 3.12 17.63 -1.69
C ARG A 8 4.48 17.82 -1.04
N LEU A 9 5.52 18.06 -1.84
CA LEU A 9 6.88 18.27 -1.34
C LEU A 9 7.15 19.73 -1.02
N PRO A 10 8.14 20.00 -0.16
CA PRO A 10 8.76 21.31 -0.09
C PRO A 10 9.42 21.66 -1.43
N GLU A 11 9.54 22.96 -1.69
CA GLU A 11 10.24 23.47 -2.87
C GLU A 11 11.70 22.97 -2.90
N GLY A 12 12.18 22.58 -4.08
CA GLY A 12 13.56 22.12 -4.28
C GLY A 12 13.79 20.61 -4.09
N ALA A 13 12.80 19.86 -3.61
CA ALA A 13 12.88 18.40 -3.52
C ALA A 13 12.98 17.75 -4.91
N GLN A 14 13.92 16.82 -5.06
CA GLN A 14 14.16 16.12 -6.32
C GLN A 14 14.25 14.61 -6.20
N THR A 15 14.72 14.11 -5.06
CA THR A 15 14.89 12.67 -4.84
C THR A 15 14.19 12.26 -3.55
N LEU A 16 13.55 11.10 -3.61
CA LEU A 16 12.87 10.48 -2.48
C LEU A 16 13.50 9.12 -2.20
N VAL A 17 13.79 8.86 -0.95
CA VAL A 17 14.39 7.60 -0.51
C VAL A 17 13.51 7.02 0.60
N ILE A 18 13.06 5.79 0.41
CA ILE A 18 12.40 5.01 1.47
C ILE A 18 13.44 4.12 2.12
N GLY A 19 13.52 4.14 3.45
CA GLY A 19 14.48 3.33 4.20
C GLY A 19 14.26 1.82 4.03
N ASN A 20 12.99 1.37 4.03
CA ASN A 20 12.63 -0.03 3.81
C ASN A 20 11.56 -0.19 2.70
N PRO A 21 11.96 -0.59 1.47
CA PRO A 21 11.04 -0.75 0.35
C PRO A 21 10.06 -1.93 0.49
N LEU A 22 10.24 -2.79 1.50
CA LEU A 22 9.26 -3.83 1.83
C LEU A 22 8.04 -3.25 2.57
N VAL A 23 8.20 -2.14 3.29
CA VAL A 23 7.11 -1.48 4.04
C VAL A 23 6.32 -0.55 3.13
N ALA A 24 7.00 0.32 2.38
CA ALA A 24 6.35 1.29 1.51
C ALA A 24 7.19 1.53 0.25
N ASP A 25 6.55 2.07 -0.77
CA ASP A 25 7.17 2.47 -2.03
C ASP A 25 6.78 3.90 -2.36
N VAL A 26 7.61 4.59 -3.13
CA VAL A 26 7.38 5.97 -3.50
C VAL A 26 7.65 6.19 -4.98
N ASN A 27 6.69 6.82 -5.65
CA ASN A 27 6.80 7.14 -7.06
C ASN A 27 6.53 8.61 -7.30
N MET A 28 7.40 9.25 -8.07
CA MET A 28 7.25 10.65 -8.45
C MET A 28 6.31 10.76 -9.65
N VAL A 29 5.32 11.65 -9.55
CA VAL A 29 4.43 11.95 -10.67
C VAL A 29 5.14 12.96 -11.56
N LYS A 30 5.47 12.54 -12.80
CA LYS A 30 6.17 13.39 -13.77
C LYS A 30 5.44 14.71 -13.98
N GLY A 31 6.18 15.82 -13.96
CA GLY A 31 5.69 17.15 -14.30
C GLY A 31 5.17 17.99 -13.12
N ASN A 32 5.00 17.43 -11.92
CA ASN A 32 4.56 18.15 -10.73
C ASN A 32 5.39 17.76 -9.48
N GLN A 33 5.35 18.58 -8.42
CA GLN A 33 5.94 18.28 -7.09
C GLN A 33 5.05 17.31 -6.28
N LEU A 34 4.42 16.36 -6.97
CA LEU A 34 3.51 15.37 -6.42
C LEU A 34 4.14 13.99 -6.52
N PHE A 35 3.91 13.19 -5.49
CA PHE A 35 4.40 11.83 -5.39
C PHE A 35 3.35 11.00 -4.70
N VAL A 36 3.36 9.73 -5.06
CA VAL A 36 2.46 8.71 -4.56
C VAL A 36 3.27 7.80 -3.66
N ILE A 37 2.88 7.73 -2.40
CA ILE A 37 3.41 6.74 -1.46
C ILE A 37 2.42 5.59 -1.42
N THR A 38 2.89 4.38 -1.67
CA THR A 38 2.09 3.15 -1.64
C THR A 38 2.58 2.26 -0.51
N GLY A 39 1.71 1.93 0.44
CA GLY A 39 2.03 0.93 1.48
C GLY A 39 2.04 -0.48 0.89
N LYS A 40 3.08 -1.27 1.20
CA LYS A 40 3.25 -2.67 0.75
C LYS A 40 3.07 -3.67 1.90
N SER A 41 3.58 -3.37 3.08
CA SER A 41 3.43 -4.22 4.27
C SER A 41 3.29 -3.38 5.53
N PHE A 42 2.75 -3.98 6.59
CA PHE A 42 2.61 -3.29 7.87
C PHE A 42 3.96 -3.02 8.51
N GLY A 43 4.09 -1.83 9.08
CA GLY A 43 5.30 -1.42 9.76
C GLY A 43 5.53 0.07 9.67
N THR A 44 6.71 0.46 10.15
CA THR A 44 7.16 1.84 10.14
C THR A 44 8.47 1.92 9.37
N THR A 45 8.58 2.87 8.45
CA THR A 45 9.80 3.21 7.74
C THR A 45 9.96 4.73 7.66
N ASN A 46 11.12 5.22 7.25
CA ASN A 46 11.35 6.63 7.03
C ASN A 46 11.35 6.96 5.54
N LEU A 47 10.92 8.17 5.23
CA LEU A 47 11.01 8.81 3.94
C LEU A 47 11.97 9.99 4.06
N ILE A 48 13.05 9.95 3.30
CA ILE A 48 14.05 11.00 3.22
C ILE A 48 13.86 11.75 1.90
N VAL A 49 13.91 13.08 1.98
CA VAL A 49 13.78 13.97 0.84
C VAL A 49 15.11 14.67 0.61
N LEU A 50 15.64 14.56 -0.62
CA LEU A 50 16.86 15.22 -1.04
C LEU A 50 16.59 16.26 -2.13
N ASP A 51 17.40 17.31 -2.15
CA ASP A 51 17.43 18.31 -3.22
C ASP A 51 18.32 17.87 -4.41
N ARG A 52 18.52 18.79 -5.35
CA ARG A 52 19.39 18.60 -6.53
C ARG A 52 20.86 18.37 -6.19
N ALA A 53 21.34 18.90 -5.08
CA ALA A 53 22.71 18.75 -4.62
C ALA A 53 22.91 17.46 -3.80
N GLY A 54 21.83 16.70 -3.57
CA GLY A 54 21.83 15.50 -2.73
C GLY A 54 21.78 15.83 -1.24
N GLN A 55 21.51 17.07 -0.85
CA GLN A 55 21.37 17.46 0.55
C GLN A 55 19.97 17.10 1.05
N GLN A 56 19.90 16.63 2.29
CA GLN A 56 18.63 16.32 2.94
C GLN A 56 17.88 17.61 3.26
N VAL A 57 16.71 17.75 2.64
CA VAL A 57 15.80 18.89 2.85
C VAL A 57 14.58 18.52 3.69
N GLY A 58 14.38 17.24 3.98
CA GLY A 58 13.32 16.79 4.86
C GLY A 58 13.40 15.30 5.19
N GLU A 59 12.74 14.94 6.28
CA GLU A 59 12.51 13.56 6.69
C GLU A 59 11.12 13.42 7.29
N SER A 60 10.46 12.31 7.01
CA SER A 60 9.16 11.96 7.58
C SER A 60 9.11 10.49 7.93
N ILE A 61 8.35 10.14 8.96
CA ILE A 61 8.02 8.76 9.27
C ILE A 61 6.80 8.34 8.45
N VAL A 62 6.86 7.14 7.88
CA VAL A 62 5.77 6.48 7.15
C VAL A 62 5.35 5.25 7.96
N THR A 63 4.12 5.27 8.46
CA THR A 63 3.53 4.13 9.17
C THR A 63 2.40 3.54 8.34
N VAL A 64 2.53 2.28 7.97
CA VAL A 64 1.50 1.52 7.25
C VAL A 64 0.72 0.72 8.28
N VAL A 65 -0.55 1.08 8.43
CA VAL A 65 -1.48 0.44 9.38
C VAL A 65 -2.58 -0.30 8.63
N PRO A 66 -3.21 -1.30 9.26
CA PRO A 66 -4.45 -1.88 8.76
C PRO A 66 -5.52 -0.81 8.53
N ALA A 67 -6.34 -1.00 7.50
CA ALA A 67 -7.56 -0.21 7.34
C ALA A 67 -8.48 -0.41 8.56
N SER A 68 -9.20 0.62 8.98
CA SER A 68 -10.05 0.59 10.17
C SER A 68 -11.23 -0.37 10.06
N ASP A 69 -11.63 -0.70 8.84
CA ASP A 69 -12.70 -1.63 8.48
C ASP A 69 -12.18 -3.06 8.27
N LYS A 70 -10.89 -3.33 8.53
CA LYS A 70 -10.30 -4.65 8.36
C LYS A 70 -10.61 -5.56 9.55
N VAL A 71 -11.23 -6.69 9.28
CA VAL A 71 -11.49 -7.76 10.26
C VAL A 71 -10.60 -8.96 9.94
N LEU A 72 -9.98 -9.52 10.97
CA LEU A 72 -9.17 -10.72 10.86
C LEU A 72 -9.91 -11.94 11.41
N VAL A 73 -9.96 -13.01 10.63
CA VAL A 73 -10.49 -14.31 11.04
C VAL A 73 -9.34 -15.31 11.11
N GLN A 74 -9.05 -15.80 12.32
CA GLN A 74 -8.02 -16.82 12.56
C GLN A 74 -8.66 -18.18 12.87
N ARG A 75 -8.26 -19.23 12.15
CA ARG A 75 -8.70 -20.63 12.33
C ARG A 75 -7.51 -21.57 12.37
N GLY A 76 -6.95 -21.77 13.56
CA GLY A 76 -5.69 -22.51 13.72
C GLY A 76 -4.56 -21.79 12.99
N SER A 77 -3.92 -22.46 12.02
CA SER A 77 -2.88 -21.89 11.15
C SER A 77 -3.44 -21.07 9.98
N HIS A 78 -4.75 -21.13 9.71
CA HIS A 78 -5.36 -20.42 8.59
C HIS A 78 -5.78 -19.01 9.01
N ARG A 79 -5.40 -18.03 8.19
CA ARG A 79 -5.67 -16.62 8.40
C ARG A 79 -6.40 -16.04 7.21
N GLU A 80 -7.50 -15.35 7.46
CA GLU A 80 -8.32 -14.70 6.41
C GLU A 80 -8.60 -13.25 6.80
N SER A 81 -8.44 -12.32 5.85
CA SER A 81 -8.79 -10.92 6.05
C SER A 81 -10.07 -10.54 5.31
N LEU A 82 -10.91 -9.74 5.98
CA LEU A 82 -12.16 -9.20 5.47
C LEU A 82 -12.14 -7.66 5.57
N SER A 83 -12.81 -6.98 4.65
CA SER A 83 -13.16 -5.55 4.77
C SER A 83 -14.66 -5.44 5.05
N CYS A 84 -15.03 -4.76 6.13
CA CYS A 84 -16.39 -4.76 6.66
C CYS A 84 -16.94 -3.34 6.81
N ASN A 85 -17.89 -2.97 5.96
CA ASN A 85 -18.64 -1.73 6.11
C ASN A 85 -19.95 -1.73 5.29
N PRO A 86 -21.15 -1.98 5.85
CA PRO A 86 -21.47 -2.67 7.12
C PRO A 86 -21.50 -4.21 6.98
N LYS A 87 -21.45 -4.73 5.75
CA LYS A 87 -21.30 -6.17 5.46
C LYS A 87 -19.84 -6.46 5.16
N CYS A 88 -19.38 -7.64 5.53
CA CYS A 88 -18.01 -8.09 5.30
C CYS A 88 -17.87 -8.71 3.91
N VAL A 89 -16.83 -8.29 3.20
CA VAL A 89 -16.40 -8.89 1.93
C VAL A 89 -14.96 -9.38 2.04
N ALA A 90 -14.65 -10.45 1.31
CA ALA A 90 -13.31 -11.00 1.27
C ALA A 90 -12.32 -9.98 0.71
N THR A 91 -11.18 -9.82 1.38
CA THR A 91 -10.03 -9.04 0.89
C THR A 91 -8.76 -9.85 1.04
N VAL A 92 -7.66 -9.33 0.52
CA VAL A 92 -6.34 -9.98 0.59
C VAL A 92 -5.41 -9.10 1.42
N ASP A 93 -4.78 -9.74 2.39
CA ASP A 93 -3.70 -9.21 3.21
C ASP A 93 -2.44 -10.07 3.02
N PRO A 94 -1.22 -9.48 2.98
CA PRO A 94 0.01 -10.25 2.78
C PRO A 94 0.27 -11.34 3.83
N SER A 95 -0.37 -11.24 5.00
CA SER A 95 -0.23 -12.23 6.07
C SER A 95 -1.32 -13.31 6.04
N ASP A 96 -2.24 -13.28 5.07
CA ASP A 96 -3.29 -14.29 4.95
C ASP A 96 -2.75 -15.64 4.49
N ASP A 97 -3.55 -16.68 4.71
CA ASP A 97 -3.31 -18.01 4.17
C ASP A 97 -3.17 -17.95 2.63
N VAL A 98 -2.20 -18.68 2.10
CA VAL A 98 -1.86 -18.65 0.67
C VAL A 98 -3.01 -19.17 -0.19
N ALA A 99 -3.68 -20.24 0.23
CA ALA A 99 -4.78 -20.83 -0.53
C ALA A 99 -6.01 -19.90 -0.52
N TYR A 100 -6.30 -19.27 0.62
CA TYR A 100 -7.33 -18.23 0.70
C TYR A 100 -7.01 -17.05 -0.23
N SER A 101 -5.78 -16.54 -0.16
CA SER A 101 -5.32 -15.40 -0.99
C SER A 101 -5.45 -15.70 -2.48
N GLN A 102 -5.01 -16.88 -2.93
CA GLN A 102 -5.13 -17.32 -4.32
C GLN A 102 -6.59 -17.41 -4.77
N LYS A 103 -7.49 -17.92 -3.92
CA LYS A 103 -8.92 -18.00 -4.21
C LYS A 103 -9.54 -16.62 -4.40
N VAL A 104 -9.27 -15.68 -3.50
CA VAL A 104 -9.82 -14.31 -3.58
C VAL A 104 -9.26 -13.57 -4.80
N ILE A 105 -7.95 -13.65 -5.05
CA ILE A 105 -7.32 -13.07 -6.26
C ILE A 105 -7.95 -13.66 -7.52
N GLY A 106 -8.10 -14.98 -7.60
CA GLY A 106 -8.73 -15.65 -8.73
C GLY A 106 -10.15 -15.15 -8.99
N ALA A 107 -10.96 -14.97 -7.95
CA ALA A 107 -12.31 -14.43 -8.06
C ALA A 107 -12.34 -12.99 -8.61
N VAL A 108 -11.41 -12.13 -8.15
CA VAL A 108 -11.29 -10.74 -8.65
C VAL A 108 -10.91 -10.73 -10.13
N THR A 109 -9.90 -11.51 -10.52
CA THR A 109 -9.45 -11.58 -11.92
C THR A 109 -10.55 -12.11 -12.85
N MET A 110 -11.32 -13.11 -12.41
CA MET A 110 -12.48 -13.59 -13.18
C MET A 110 -13.55 -12.51 -13.36
N HIS A 111 -13.84 -11.74 -12.32
CA HIS A 111 -14.78 -10.63 -12.40
C HIS A 111 -14.29 -9.53 -13.36
N GLU A 112 -13.01 -9.16 -13.33
CA GLU A 112 -12.44 -8.20 -14.29
C GLU A 112 -12.50 -8.72 -15.73
N GLY A 113 -12.19 -10.01 -15.95
CA GLY A 113 -12.29 -10.64 -17.26
C GLY A 113 -13.70 -10.63 -17.82
N ALA A 114 -14.71 -10.89 -16.98
CA ALA A 114 -16.12 -10.82 -17.36
C ALA A 114 -16.58 -9.39 -17.70
N MET A 115 -16.04 -8.37 -17.01
CA MET A 115 -16.35 -6.96 -17.30
C MET A 115 -15.69 -6.46 -18.59
N LYS A 116 -14.52 -6.99 -18.97
CA LYS A 116 -13.83 -6.63 -20.23
C LYS A 116 -14.42 -7.29 -21.48
N ALA A 117 -15.25 -8.33 -21.33
CA ALA A 117 -15.89 -9.05 -22.43
C ALA A 117 -17.20 -8.40 -22.92
N LYS A 118 -17.54 -7.21 -22.42
CA LYS A 118 -18.72 -6.42 -22.78
C LYS A 118 -18.29 -5.08 -23.36
#